data_AF-A0A291DHW8-F1
#
_entry.id   AF-A0A291DHW8-F1
#
_cell.length_a   1.000
_cell.length_b   1.000
_cell.length_c   1.000
_cell.angle_alpha   90.00
_cell.angle_beta   90.00
_cell.angle_gamma   90.00
#
_symmetry.space_group_name_H-M   'P 1'
#
loop_
_entity.id
_entity.type
_entity.pdbx_description
1 polymer ?
#
loop_
_entity_poly.entity_id
_entity_poly.type
_entity_poly.pdbx_seq_one_letter_code
_entity_poly.pdbx_strand_id
1 'polypeptide(L)'
;MFAVSILGTTNQVSADEVTQISSVSFDDENTIVGPLMTYDEMIEEIAETNGISVEQAQSEMVGSNPNNLRAARAKQYRTLSQQFTVNSKYKPTMRFYCETTESGGFRAIKKIERVEMIRGYKGLSKQFGGSVYVNLEDPNIIFYIVNGDFYNNGSTTYEAGVNIGLGKNASVGFKASSTSSHYQYRYVESRLRF
;
A
#
# COMPACT_ATOMS: atom_id res chain seq x y z
N MET A 1 1.66 -31.15 -64.65
CA MET A 1 1.08 -30.14 -63.75
C MET A 1 2.13 -29.86 -62.69
N PHE A 2 2.59 -28.60 -62.62
CA PHE A 2 3.53 -28.02 -61.64
C PHE A 2 3.05 -28.32 -60.19
N ALA A 3 3.80 -28.29 -59.09
CA ALA A 3 4.98 -27.53 -58.65
C ALA A 3 5.38 -28.11 -57.25
N VAL A 4 6.66 -28.26 -56.88
CA VAL A 4 7.49 -27.32 -56.08
C VAL A 4 7.86 -27.95 -54.73
N SER A 5 9.17 -28.15 -54.55
CA SER A 5 9.82 -28.43 -53.29
C SER A 5 9.90 -27.15 -52.45
N ILE A 6 9.69 -27.25 -51.14
CA ILE A 6 9.99 -26.16 -50.21
C ILE A 6 11.03 -26.66 -49.22
N LEU A 7 12.19 -25.98 -49.23
CA LEU A 7 13.28 -26.14 -48.29
C LEU A 7 12.80 -25.87 -46.86
N GLY A 8 13.16 -26.76 -45.93
CA GLY A 8 13.04 -26.49 -44.50
C GLY A 8 14.16 -25.55 -44.04
N THR A 9 13.80 -24.36 -43.58
CA THR A 9 14.70 -23.47 -42.84
C THR A 9 14.51 -23.73 -41.34
N THR A 10 15.58 -24.19 -40.70
CA THR A 10 15.71 -24.27 -39.24
C THR A 10 15.87 -22.88 -38.65
N ASN A 11 14.87 -22.38 -37.91
CA ASN A 11 15.06 -21.23 -37.04
C ASN A 11 15.46 -21.71 -35.64
N GLN A 12 16.74 -21.54 -35.32
CA GLN A 12 17.20 -21.57 -33.94
C GLN A 12 16.68 -20.33 -33.22
N VAL A 13 15.97 -20.53 -32.12
CA VAL A 13 15.58 -19.43 -31.23
C VAL A 13 16.63 -19.33 -30.15
N SER A 14 17.34 -18.19 -30.18
CA SER A 14 18.32 -17.78 -29.19
C SER A 14 17.68 -17.63 -27.81
N ALA A 15 18.39 -18.12 -26.78
CA ALA A 15 18.08 -17.87 -25.40
C ALA A 15 18.40 -16.41 -25.06
N ASP A 16 17.37 -15.57 -24.99
CA ASP A 16 17.36 -14.32 -24.21
C ASP A 16 15.94 -13.72 -24.31
N GLU A 17 15.07 -14.10 -23.39
CA GLU A 17 13.93 -13.24 -23.04
C GLU A 17 13.69 -13.31 -21.53
N VAL A 18 14.31 -12.34 -20.85
CA VAL A 18 14.11 -12.02 -19.45
C VAL A 18 12.67 -11.60 -19.24
N THR A 19 12.08 -12.16 -18.19
CA THR A 19 10.68 -12.12 -17.78
C THR A 19 10.12 -10.70 -17.73
N GLN A 20 9.24 -10.34 -18.67
CA GLN A 20 8.33 -9.21 -18.46
C GLN A 20 7.30 -9.61 -17.41
N ILE A 21 7.44 -9.09 -16.19
CA ILE A 21 6.43 -9.22 -15.15
C ILE A 21 5.22 -8.41 -15.60
N SER A 22 4.22 -9.11 -16.12
CA SER A 22 2.93 -8.59 -16.52
C SER A 22 2.22 -8.06 -15.28
N SER A 23 1.75 -6.82 -15.33
CA SER A 23 0.81 -6.30 -14.33
C SER A 23 -0.47 -7.14 -14.37
N VAL A 24 -0.68 -7.96 -13.33
CA VAL A 24 -1.92 -8.75 -13.22
C VAL A 24 -3.03 -7.82 -12.72
N SER A 25 -3.91 -7.45 -13.65
CA SER A 25 -5.14 -6.70 -13.40
C SER A 25 -6.22 -7.63 -12.84
N PHE A 26 -6.72 -7.33 -11.65
CA PHE A 26 -7.99 -7.85 -11.15
C PHE A 26 -8.92 -6.67 -10.94
N ASP A 27 -10.16 -6.82 -11.40
CA ASP A 27 -11.16 -5.76 -11.61
C ASP A 27 -11.58 -5.00 -10.32
N ASP A 28 -10.71 -4.12 -9.85
CA ASP A 28 -11.05 -2.91 -9.12
C ASP A 28 -10.15 -1.79 -9.66
N GLU A 29 -10.64 -1.06 -10.67
CA GLU A 29 -9.87 -0.05 -11.44
C GLU A 29 -9.21 1.03 -10.57
N ASN A 30 -9.56 1.11 -9.28
CA ASN A 30 -9.06 2.11 -8.36
C ASN A 30 -7.96 1.62 -7.40
N THR A 31 -7.70 0.31 -7.32
CA THR A 31 -6.63 -0.23 -6.48
C THR A 31 -5.30 -0.18 -7.22
N ILE A 32 -4.33 0.53 -6.64
CA ILE A 32 -2.96 0.63 -7.13
C ILE A 32 -2.09 -0.31 -6.30
N VAL A 33 -1.51 -1.31 -6.94
CA VAL A 33 -0.54 -2.23 -6.34
C VAL A 33 0.86 -1.73 -6.66
N GLY A 34 1.63 -1.38 -5.62
CA GLY A 34 3.00 -0.93 -5.75
C GLY A 34 3.97 -2.04 -6.18
N PRO A 35 5.21 -1.67 -6.56
CA PRO A 35 6.26 -2.65 -6.86
C PRO A 35 6.57 -3.52 -5.65
N LEU A 36 7.19 -4.67 -5.90
CA LEU A 36 7.75 -5.50 -4.84
C LEU A 36 8.93 -4.77 -4.18
N MET A 37 8.98 -4.77 -2.86
CA MET A 37 9.98 -4.07 -2.06
C MET A 37 10.59 -4.97 -1.00
N THR A 38 11.85 -4.69 -0.67
CA THR A 38 12.52 -5.15 0.54
C THR A 38 12.03 -4.35 1.76
N TYR A 39 12.40 -4.82 2.95
CA TYR A 39 12.12 -4.07 4.17
C TYR A 39 12.76 -2.67 4.17
N ASP A 40 14.02 -2.57 3.73
CA ASP A 40 14.75 -1.30 3.79
C ASP A 40 14.14 -0.26 2.82
N GLU A 41 13.75 -0.67 1.60
CA GLU A 41 13.03 0.19 0.65
C GLU A 41 11.67 0.65 1.20
N MET A 42 10.93 -0.24 1.88
CA MET A 42 9.67 0.14 2.54
C MET A 42 9.90 1.21 3.63
N ILE A 43 10.95 1.06 4.44
CA ILE A 43 11.26 2.04 5.50
C ILE A 43 11.70 3.38 4.90
N GLU A 44 12.49 3.38 3.83
CA GLU A 44 12.86 4.59 3.10
C GLU A 44 11.62 5.31 2.55
N GLU A 45 10.69 4.59 1.94
CA GLU A 45 9.44 5.17 1.44
C GLU A 45 8.59 5.79 2.57
N ILE A 46 8.48 5.11 3.72
CA ILE A 46 7.77 5.61 4.90
C ILE A 46 8.44 6.87 5.45
N ALA A 47 9.78 6.88 5.52
CA ALA A 47 10.56 8.00 6.01
C ALA A 47 10.37 9.24 5.13
N GLU A 48 10.49 9.08 3.81
CA GLU A 48 10.26 10.16 2.83
C GLU A 48 8.81 10.67 2.91
N THR A 49 7.84 9.75 2.90
CA THR A 49 6.41 10.09 2.93
C THR A 49 6.01 10.89 4.17
N ASN A 50 6.57 10.55 5.33
CA ASN A 50 6.24 11.19 6.60
C ASN A 50 7.19 12.34 6.97
N GLY A 51 8.27 12.56 6.21
CA GLY A 51 9.29 13.56 6.53
C GLY A 51 10.04 13.28 7.83
N ILE A 52 10.28 12.00 8.12
CA ILE A 52 10.99 11.52 9.32
C ILE A 52 12.30 10.83 8.93
N SER A 53 13.17 10.54 9.90
CA SER A 53 14.41 9.80 9.60
C SER A 53 14.12 8.31 9.35
N VAL A 54 14.99 7.66 8.58
CA VAL A 54 14.93 6.20 8.34
C VAL A 54 14.99 5.42 9.66
N GLU A 55 15.82 5.88 10.61
CA GLU A 55 15.94 5.27 11.94
C GLU A 55 14.65 5.41 12.75
N GLN A 56 13.98 6.56 12.65
CA GLN A 56 12.67 6.76 13.31
C GLN A 56 11.63 5.82 12.69
N ALA A 57 11.52 5.78 11.36
CA ALA A 57 10.59 4.91 10.66
C ALA A 57 10.84 3.42 10.98
N GLN A 58 12.10 2.99 11.03
CA GLN A 58 12.46 1.63 11.45
C GLN A 58 12.05 1.35 12.89
N SER A 59 12.34 2.27 13.81
CA SER A 59 11.99 2.13 15.23
C SER A 59 10.48 2.02 15.43
N GLU A 60 9.68 2.78 14.69
CA GLU A 60 8.22 2.70 14.68
C GLU A 60 7.71 1.32 14.22
N MET A 61 8.40 0.65 13.29
CA MET A 61 7.97 -0.60 12.70
C MET A 61 8.40 -1.86 13.46
N VAL A 62 9.67 -1.91 13.89
CA VAL A 62 10.25 -3.13 14.51
C VAL A 62 10.91 -2.88 15.87
N GLY A 63 10.95 -1.62 16.32
CA GLY A 63 11.66 -1.21 17.53
C GLY A 63 13.17 -1.35 17.40
N SER A 64 13.85 -1.48 18.54
CA SER A 64 15.32 -1.60 18.60
C SER A 64 15.83 -3.05 18.66
N ASN A 65 14.95 -4.06 18.52
CA ASN A 65 15.35 -5.47 18.65
C ASN A 65 15.97 -5.99 17.34
N PRO A 66 17.27 -6.41 17.34
CA PRO A 66 17.93 -6.89 16.13
C PRO A 66 17.27 -8.13 15.51
N ASN A 67 16.64 -8.98 16.31
CA ASN A 67 15.94 -10.17 15.81
C ASN A 67 14.68 -9.79 15.01
N ASN A 68 13.96 -8.75 15.44
CA ASN A 68 12.80 -8.25 14.70
C ASN A 68 13.24 -7.67 13.35
N LEU A 69 14.31 -6.87 13.35
CA LEU A 69 14.88 -6.31 12.13
C LEU A 69 15.32 -7.38 11.14
N ARG A 70 16.03 -8.41 11.62
CA ARG A 70 16.46 -9.54 10.78
C ARG A 70 15.27 -10.31 10.21
N ALA A 71 14.23 -10.56 11.01
CA ALA A 71 13.02 -11.23 10.55
C ALA A 71 12.27 -10.38 9.51
N ALA A 72 12.22 -9.07 9.68
CA ALA A 72 11.56 -8.16 8.76
C ALA A 72 12.28 -8.10 7.40
N ARG A 73 13.62 -8.07 7.39
CA ARG A 73 14.44 -8.08 6.17
C ARG A 73 14.38 -9.37 5.36
N ALA A 74 13.93 -10.48 5.96
CA ALA A 74 13.78 -11.77 5.27
C ALA A 74 12.44 -11.91 4.51
N LYS A 75 11.62 -10.85 4.49
CA LYS A 75 10.28 -10.84 3.90
C LYS A 75 10.22 -9.92 2.68
N GLN A 76 9.10 -10.02 1.97
CA GLN A 76 8.77 -9.19 0.82
C GLN A 76 7.55 -8.32 1.14
N TYR A 77 7.52 -7.13 0.58
CA TYR A 77 6.49 -6.15 0.85
C TYR A 77 5.94 -5.51 -0.43
N ARG A 78 4.69 -5.08 -0.39
CA ARG A 78 4.07 -4.20 -1.39
C ARG A 78 3.18 -3.17 -0.73
N THR A 79 2.90 -2.10 -1.45
CA THR A 79 1.81 -1.19 -1.10
C THR A 79 0.54 -1.57 -1.85
N LEU A 80 -0.60 -1.50 -1.17
CA LEU A 80 -1.91 -1.41 -1.81
C LEU A 80 -2.47 -0.03 -1.49
N SER A 81 -2.87 0.72 -2.52
CA SER A 81 -3.33 2.10 -2.37
C SER A 81 -4.63 2.34 -3.10
N GLN A 82 -5.49 3.19 -2.53
CA GLN A 82 -6.73 3.62 -3.18
C GLN A 82 -7.03 5.07 -2.82
N GLN A 83 -7.29 5.90 -3.83
CA GLN A 83 -7.76 7.27 -3.62
C GLN A 83 -9.23 7.28 -3.20
N PHE A 84 -9.59 8.15 -2.27
CA PHE A 84 -10.98 8.40 -1.93
C PHE A 84 -11.33 9.87 -2.03
N THR A 85 -12.58 10.16 -2.37
CA THR A 85 -13.02 11.54 -2.58
C THR A 85 -13.54 12.13 -1.28
N VAL A 86 -12.87 13.18 -0.77
CA VAL A 86 -13.39 14.03 0.31
C VAL A 86 -14.39 15.03 -0.27
N ASN A 87 -14.00 15.71 -1.34
CA ASN A 87 -14.88 16.53 -2.18
C ASN A 87 -14.29 16.64 -3.60
N SER A 88 -14.93 17.41 -4.48
CA SER A 88 -14.50 17.57 -5.89
C SER A 88 -13.07 18.10 -6.06
N LYS A 89 -12.49 18.76 -5.06
CA LYS A 89 -11.15 19.38 -5.11
C LYS A 89 -10.09 18.59 -4.34
N TYR A 90 -10.46 17.67 -3.46
CA TYR A 90 -9.53 17.01 -2.55
C TYR A 90 -9.78 15.50 -2.48
N LYS A 91 -8.77 14.73 -2.87
CA LYS A 91 -8.79 13.26 -2.93
C LYS A 91 -7.52 12.66 -2.31
N PRO A 92 -7.47 12.47 -0.98
CA PRO A 92 -6.36 11.76 -0.33
C PRO A 92 -6.34 10.28 -0.71
N THR A 93 -5.24 9.60 -0.38
CA THR A 93 -5.02 8.18 -0.67
C THR A 93 -4.89 7.39 0.62
N MET A 94 -5.64 6.29 0.75
CA MET A 94 -5.31 5.26 1.73
C MET A 94 -4.21 4.37 1.18
N ARG A 95 -3.18 4.09 1.98
CA ARG A 95 -2.06 3.22 1.65
C ARG A 95 -1.85 2.18 2.74
N PHE A 96 -1.67 0.94 2.32
CA PHE A 96 -1.41 -0.21 3.19
C PHE A 96 -0.08 -0.82 2.82
N TYR A 97 0.84 -0.89 3.78
CA TYR A 97 2.10 -1.63 3.62
C TYR A 97 1.86 -3.07 4.06
N CYS A 98 2.05 -4.00 3.13
CA CYS A 98 1.66 -5.39 3.30
C CYS A 98 2.89 -6.29 3.19
N GLU A 99 3.05 -7.22 4.12
CA GLU A 99 3.90 -8.40 3.93
C GLU A 99 3.20 -9.33 2.92
N THR A 100 3.90 -9.69 1.85
CA THR A 100 3.35 -10.55 0.79
C THR A 100 4.13 -11.85 0.67
N THR A 101 3.55 -12.81 -0.05
CA THR A 101 4.26 -14.00 -0.53
C THR A 101 3.88 -14.22 -1.97
N GLU A 102 4.90 -14.27 -2.82
CA GLU A 102 4.75 -14.26 -4.26
C GLU A 102 5.67 -15.32 -4.87
N SER A 103 5.09 -16.32 -5.54
CA SER A 103 5.85 -17.38 -6.20
C SER A 103 5.00 -18.11 -7.25
N GLY A 104 5.55 -18.40 -8.43
CA GLY A 104 4.92 -19.32 -9.40
C GLY A 104 3.49 -18.93 -9.81
N GLY A 105 3.19 -17.63 -9.92
CA GLY A 105 1.86 -17.11 -10.25
C GLY A 105 0.90 -16.99 -9.06
N PHE A 106 1.30 -17.45 -7.87
CA PHE A 106 0.58 -17.23 -6.63
C PHE A 106 1.03 -15.93 -5.97
N ARG A 107 0.09 -15.14 -5.48
CA ARG A 107 0.32 -13.99 -4.60
C ARG A 107 -0.70 -13.97 -3.47
N ALA A 108 -0.25 -13.52 -2.30
CA ALA A 108 -1.10 -13.35 -1.13
C ALA A 108 -0.52 -12.30 -0.18
N ILE A 109 -1.40 -11.52 0.43
CA ILE A 109 -1.12 -10.70 1.60
C ILE A 109 -1.12 -11.61 2.82
N LYS A 110 0.01 -11.70 3.51
CA LYS A 110 0.11 -12.38 4.80
C LYS A 110 -0.41 -11.50 5.93
N LYS A 111 -0.09 -10.22 5.85
CA LYS A 111 -0.26 -9.28 6.95
C LYS A 111 -0.18 -7.84 6.46
N ILE A 112 -0.99 -6.97 7.04
CA ILE A 112 -0.84 -5.51 6.93
C ILE A 112 0.05 -5.08 8.10
N GLU A 113 1.18 -4.44 7.77
CA GLU A 113 2.20 -3.98 8.71
C GLU A 113 2.03 -2.51 9.08
N ARG A 114 1.44 -1.72 8.17
CA ARG A 114 1.19 -0.29 8.41
C ARG A 114 0.01 0.22 7.58
N VAL A 115 -0.74 1.13 8.18
CA VAL A 115 -1.86 1.84 7.57
C VAL A 115 -1.53 3.32 7.54
N GLU A 116 -1.59 3.91 6.35
CA GLU A 116 -1.30 5.33 6.16
C GLU A 116 -2.39 6.04 5.35
N MET A 117 -2.55 7.32 5.65
CA MET A 117 -3.36 8.24 4.86
C MET A 117 -2.44 9.30 4.24
N ILE A 118 -2.19 9.17 2.94
CA ILE A 118 -1.44 10.16 2.17
C ILE A 118 -2.36 11.35 1.88
N ARG A 119 -2.12 12.45 2.60
CA ARG A 119 -3.00 13.64 2.60
C ARG A 119 -2.67 14.63 1.49
N GLY A 120 -1.54 14.47 0.79
CA GLY A 120 -1.17 15.32 -0.34
C GLY A 120 -2.02 15.05 -1.57
N TYR A 121 -2.66 16.08 -2.14
CA TYR A 121 -3.37 16.01 -3.41
C TYR A 121 -3.34 17.36 -4.14
N LYS A 122 -2.69 17.43 -5.32
CA LYS A 122 -2.63 18.64 -6.16
C LYS A 122 -2.22 19.91 -5.39
N GLY A 123 -1.18 19.81 -4.56
CA GLY A 123 -0.68 20.92 -3.73
C GLY A 123 -1.54 21.21 -2.48
N LEU A 124 -2.62 20.47 -2.26
CA LEU A 124 -3.42 20.54 -1.04
C LEU A 124 -2.97 19.47 -0.06
N SER A 125 -2.96 19.81 1.22
CA SER A 125 -2.87 18.85 2.32
C SER A 125 -3.80 19.31 3.43
N LYS A 126 -4.53 18.39 4.03
CA LYS A 126 -5.49 18.64 5.12
C LYS A 126 -5.11 17.78 6.31
N GLN A 127 -5.43 18.24 7.51
CA GLN A 127 -5.30 17.42 8.72
C GLN A 127 -6.51 16.52 8.83
N PHE A 128 -6.31 15.30 9.30
CA PHE A 128 -7.38 14.35 9.57
C PHE A 128 -7.45 14.06 11.07
N GLY A 129 -8.66 14.09 11.61
CA GLY A 129 -8.98 13.65 12.96
C GLY A 129 -10.14 12.66 12.91
N GLY A 130 -9.93 11.44 13.39
CA GLY A 130 -10.89 10.35 13.26
C GLY A 130 -10.23 8.99 13.38
N SER A 131 -10.80 7.99 12.73
CA SER A 131 -10.29 6.63 12.74
C SER A 131 -10.34 5.98 11.37
N VAL A 132 -9.41 5.05 11.14
CA VAL A 132 -9.47 4.10 10.04
C VAL A 132 -9.62 2.70 10.60
N TYR A 133 -10.77 2.07 10.36
CA TYR A 133 -10.94 0.64 10.61
C TYR A 133 -10.39 -0.15 9.41
N VAL A 134 -9.70 -1.25 9.68
CA VAL A 134 -9.08 -2.09 8.65
C VAL A 134 -9.28 -3.55 9.01
N ASN A 135 -9.63 -4.38 8.03
CA ASN A 135 -9.80 -5.81 8.15
C ASN A 135 -9.15 -6.52 6.95
N LEU A 136 -8.24 -7.46 7.21
CA LEU A 136 -7.71 -8.34 6.17
C LEU A 136 -8.66 -9.53 6.04
N GLU A 137 -9.72 -9.38 5.24
CA GLU A 137 -10.82 -10.34 5.09
C GLU A 137 -10.35 -11.67 4.49
N ASP A 138 -9.47 -11.58 3.49
CA ASP A 138 -8.92 -12.66 2.69
C ASP A 138 -7.47 -12.30 2.30
N PRO A 139 -6.59 -13.26 1.93
CA PRO A 139 -5.24 -12.93 1.48
C PRO A 139 -5.18 -11.99 0.27
N ASN A 140 -6.30 -11.72 -0.42
CA ASN A 140 -6.36 -10.77 -1.52
C ASN A 140 -7.35 -9.63 -1.29
N ILE A 141 -7.96 -9.49 -0.09
CA ILE A 141 -8.99 -8.47 0.15
C ILE A 141 -8.71 -7.73 1.47
N ILE A 142 -8.40 -6.44 1.35
CA ILE A 142 -8.36 -5.50 2.48
C ILE A 142 -9.66 -4.71 2.46
N PHE A 143 -10.43 -4.80 3.53
CA PHE A 143 -11.57 -3.92 3.79
C PHE A 143 -11.15 -2.78 4.71
N TYR A 144 -11.61 -1.56 4.43
CA TYR A 144 -11.37 -0.44 5.31
C TYR A 144 -12.53 0.55 5.38
N ILE A 145 -12.61 1.27 6.50
CA ILE A 145 -13.53 2.38 6.71
C ILE A 145 -12.73 3.59 7.21
N VAL A 146 -12.79 4.70 6.49
CA VAL A 146 -12.35 6.02 6.98
C VAL A 146 -13.56 6.71 7.58
N ASN A 147 -13.46 7.12 8.85
CA ASN A 147 -14.50 7.88 9.53
C ASN A 147 -13.88 9.02 10.33
N GLY A 148 -14.13 10.26 9.92
CA GLY A 148 -13.65 11.43 10.65
C GLY A 148 -13.74 12.72 9.88
N ASP A 149 -13.08 13.74 10.43
CA ASP A 149 -13.10 15.10 9.93
C ASP A 149 -11.75 15.50 9.33
N PHE A 150 -11.82 16.24 8.24
CA PHE A 150 -10.69 16.96 7.68
C PHE A 150 -10.69 18.41 8.17
N TYR A 151 -9.50 18.97 8.34
CA TYR A 151 -9.24 20.34 8.80
C TYR A 151 -8.20 21.01 7.91
N ASN A 152 -8.27 22.34 7.78
CA ASN A 152 -7.33 23.09 6.93
C ASN A 152 -5.95 23.25 7.58
N ASN A 153 -5.89 23.42 8.90
CA ASN A 153 -4.68 23.78 9.64
C ASN A 153 -4.35 22.75 10.74
N GLY A 154 -3.11 22.81 11.25
CA GLY A 154 -2.64 22.00 12.36
C GLY A 154 -1.74 20.85 11.92
N SER A 155 -1.66 19.83 12.76
CA SER A 155 -0.91 18.59 12.56
C SER A 155 -1.81 17.37 12.80
N THR A 156 -1.51 16.27 12.11
CA THR A 156 -2.11 14.96 12.36
C THR A 156 -1.06 14.06 13.01
N THR A 157 -1.40 13.47 14.15
CA THR A 157 -0.61 12.40 14.78
C THR A 157 -1.36 11.09 14.72
N TYR A 158 -0.65 9.98 14.54
CA TYR A 158 -1.22 8.63 14.47
C TYR A 158 -0.22 7.61 15.02
N GLU A 159 -0.71 6.42 15.39
CA GLU A 159 0.15 5.32 15.81
C GLU A 159 0.61 4.52 14.58
N ALA A 160 1.92 4.39 14.48
CA ALA A 160 2.65 4.11 13.25
C ALA A 160 2.68 2.62 12.83
N GLY A 161 2.41 1.69 13.74
CA GLY A 161 2.48 0.25 13.48
C GLY A 161 1.15 -0.42 13.78
N VAL A 162 0.63 -1.17 12.80
CA VAL A 162 -0.48 -2.11 13.04
C VAL A 162 -0.10 -3.49 12.58
N ASN A 163 -0.41 -4.49 13.41
CA ASN A 163 -0.17 -5.88 13.10
C ASN A 163 -1.52 -6.54 12.80
N ILE A 164 -1.92 -6.52 11.53
CA ILE A 164 -3.22 -7.08 11.10
C ILE A 164 -2.96 -8.31 10.25
N GLY A 165 -3.03 -9.48 10.88
CA GLY A 165 -2.95 -10.77 10.19
C GLY A 165 -4.26 -11.16 9.49
N LEU A 166 -4.22 -12.26 8.73
CA LEU A 166 -5.38 -12.77 8.02
C LEU A 166 -6.59 -13.03 8.93
N GLY A 167 -7.77 -12.55 8.53
CA GLY A 167 -9.02 -12.63 9.29
C GLY A 167 -9.05 -11.75 10.54
N LYS A 168 -8.08 -10.85 10.70
CA LYS A 168 -8.00 -9.91 11.82
C LYS A 168 -8.29 -8.48 11.35
N ASN A 169 -8.67 -7.66 12.32
CA ASN A 169 -8.95 -6.25 12.12
C ASN A 169 -8.31 -5.38 13.20
N ALA A 170 -8.16 -4.09 12.90
CA ALA A 170 -7.73 -3.07 13.85
C ALA A 170 -8.38 -1.73 13.51
N SER A 171 -8.41 -0.81 14.48
CA SER A 171 -8.79 0.58 14.26
C SER A 171 -7.62 1.48 14.59
N VAL A 172 -7.20 2.30 13.63
CA VAL A 172 -6.10 3.27 13.76
C VAL A 172 -6.69 4.64 14.02
N GLY A 173 -6.37 5.23 15.17
CA GLY A 173 -6.79 6.59 15.53
C GLY A 173 -5.85 7.65 14.96
N PHE A 174 -6.44 8.70 14.40
CA PHE A 174 -5.76 9.90 13.92
C PHE A 174 -6.23 11.09 14.75
N LYS A 175 -5.29 11.85 15.31
CA LYS A 175 -5.59 13.04 16.11
C LYS A 175 -5.19 14.31 15.36
N ALA A 176 -6.10 15.26 15.26
CA ALA A 176 -5.82 16.59 14.73
C ALA A 176 -5.60 17.59 15.88
N SER A 177 -4.57 18.43 15.79
CA SER A 177 -4.24 19.41 16.85
C SER A 177 -5.08 20.69 16.81
N SER A 178 -5.66 21.05 15.67
CA SER A 178 -6.50 22.24 15.51
C SER A 178 -7.81 21.92 14.82
N THR A 179 -8.87 21.75 15.61
CA THR A 179 -10.20 21.35 15.12
C THR A 179 -11.11 22.54 14.76
N SER A 180 -10.68 23.78 15.01
CA SER A 180 -11.47 24.98 14.69
C SER A 180 -11.52 25.31 13.19
N SER A 181 -10.70 24.66 12.37
CA SER A 181 -10.59 24.90 10.92
C SER A 181 -11.26 23.80 10.09
N HIS A 182 -12.44 23.37 10.50
CA HIS A 182 -13.20 22.28 9.85
C HIS A 182 -13.28 22.48 8.34
N TYR A 183 -12.96 21.41 7.61
CA TYR A 183 -12.99 21.38 6.16
C TYR A 183 -14.15 20.51 5.67
N GLN A 184 -14.22 19.25 6.12
CA GLN A 184 -15.25 18.31 5.68
C GLN A 184 -15.27 17.05 6.55
N TYR A 185 -16.45 16.60 6.96
CA TYR A 185 -16.64 15.24 7.50
C TYR A 185 -16.66 14.20 6.37
N ARG A 186 -16.05 13.03 6.61
CA ARG A 186 -16.12 11.92 5.68
C ARG A 186 -16.25 10.56 6.35
N TYR A 187 -17.23 9.81 5.84
CA TYR A 187 -17.34 8.37 5.95
C TYR A 187 -17.08 7.75 4.56
N VAL A 188 -16.08 6.88 4.47
CA VAL A 188 -15.76 6.10 3.26
C VAL A 188 -15.59 4.66 3.66
N GLU A 189 -16.24 3.77 2.93
CA GLU A 189 -16.10 2.32 3.06
C GLU A 189 -15.66 1.77 1.70
N SER A 190 -14.64 0.90 1.69
CA SER A 190 -14.16 0.31 0.44
C SER A 190 -13.35 -0.97 0.68
N ARG A 191 -13.04 -1.65 -0.42
CA ARG A 191 -12.17 -2.83 -0.48
C ARG A 191 -11.05 -2.58 -1.48
N LEU A 192 -9.85 -3.08 -1.17
CA LEU A 192 -8.75 -3.19 -2.11
C LEU A 192 -8.52 -4.66 -2.42
N ARG A 193 -8.28 -4.96 -3.70
CA ARG A 193 -7.97 -6.31 -4.19
C ARG A 193 -6.49 -6.40 -4.55
N PHE A 194 -5.80 -7.44 -4.05
CA PHE A 194 -4.37 -7.64 -4.31
C PHE A 194 -4.09 -8.18 -5.70
#